data_AF-A0A4R0Z330-F1
#
_entry.id   AF-A0A4R0Z330-F1
#
_cell.length_a   1.000
_cell.length_b   1.000
_cell.length_c   1.000
_cell.angle_alpha   90.00
_cell.angle_beta   90.00
_cell.angle_gamma   90.00
#
_symmetry.space_group_name_H-M   'P 1'
#
loop_
_entity.id
_entity.type
_entity.pdbx_description
1 polymer ?
#
loop_
_entity_poly.entity_id
_entity_poly.type
_entity_poly.pdbx_seq_one_letter_code
_entity_poly.pdbx_strand_id
1 'polypeptide(L)'
;MDRQFDISLERAKQFERVFSWPILFIFLISLIVMLWTQATWVIPVMLIVSMGKAYKGYMEYRVVRHFADHQAVVQVLRYRLVDCWIKAASLFALFIPLYVNEGAFILTGGVVALWNLTGSYREKKWKQRINLHQPQLLTYSEILEQEDDAWDDHQK
;
A
#
# COMPACT_ATOMS: atom_id res chain seq x y z
N MET A 1 4.99 24.84 8.57
CA MET A 1 4.17 23.62 8.44
C MET A 1 2.78 23.94 7.94
N ASP A 2 2.33 23.25 6.90
CA ASP A 2 0.96 23.38 6.38
C ASP A 2 0.00 22.51 7.21
N ARG A 3 -1.13 23.08 7.66
CA ARG A 3 -2.03 22.41 8.63
C ARG A 3 -2.64 21.11 8.07
N GLN A 4 -2.70 20.98 6.74
CA GLN A 4 -3.14 19.75 6.07
C GLN A 4 -2.10 18.62 6.12
N PHE A 5 -0.81 18.96 6.18
CA PHE A 5 0.28 18.01 6.27
C PHE A 5 0.29 17.32 7.63
N ASP A 6 0.25 18.08 8.72
CA ASP A 6 0.25 17.55 10.10
C ASP A 6 -0.91 16.59 10.33
N ILE A 7 -2.12 16.96 9.89
CA ILE A 7 -3.32 16.11 10.01
C ILE A 7 -3.17 14.81 9.20
N SER A 8 -2.51 14.87 8.03
CA SER A 8 -2.27 13.68 7.22
C SER A 8 -1.22 12.76 7.85
N LEU A 9 -0.25 13.34 8.54
CA LEU A 9 0.88 12.63 9.10
C LEU A 9 0.52 12.00 10.46
N GLU A 10 -0.23 12.68 11.32
CA GLU A 10 -0.82 12.10 12.52
C GLU A 10 -1.72 10.89 12.19
N ARG A 11 -2.57 11.02 11.16
CA ARG A 11 -3.41 9.90 10.70
C ARG A 11 -2.60 8.75 10.14
N ALA A 12 -1.51 9.04 9.42
CA ALA A 12 -0.59 8.03 8.90
C ALA A 12 0.06 7.24 10.04
N LYS A 13 0.59 7.91 11.08
CA LYS A 13 1.15 7.27 12.28
C LYS A 13 0.11 6.47 13.06
N GLN A 14 -1.07 7.03 13.28
CA GLN A 14 -2.14 6.35 14.01
C GLN A 14 -2.61 5.10 13.26
N PHE A 15 -2.73 5.20 11.93
CA PHE A 15 -3.04 4.06 11.08
C PHE A 15 -1.92 3.02 11.12
N GLU A 16 -0.65 3.41 11.04
CA GLU A 16 0.46 2.46 11.08
C GLU A 16 0.53 1.71 12.41
N ARG A 17 0.31 2.40 13.54
CA ARG A 17 0.29 1.76 14.87
C ARG A 17 -0.87 0.78 15.04
N VAL A 18 -2.05 1.09 14.49
CA VAL A 18 -3.24 0.23 14.58
C VAL A 18 -3.22 -0.91 13.54
N PHE A 19 -2.68 -0.65 12.35
CA PHE A 19 -2.80 -1.53 11.19
C PHE A 19 -1.55 -2.35 10.87
N SER A 20 -0.35 -1.95 11.33
CA SER A 20 0.89 -2.68 10.99
C SER A 20 1.02 -4.02 11.69
N TRP A 21 0.65 -4.14 12.97
CA TRP A 21 0.94 -5.38 13.73
C TRP A 21 -0.30 -6.10 14.23
N PRO A 22 -1.26 -5.44 14.91
CA PRO A 22 -2.43 -6.13 15.48
C PRO A 22 -3.33 -6.72 14.39
N ILE A 23 -3.59 -5.95 13.33
CA ILE A 23 -4.50 -6.35 12.25
C ILE A 23 -3.87 -7.40 11.33
N LEU A 24 -2.56 -7.35 11.09
CA LEU A 24 -1.86 -8.43 10.38
C LEU A 24 -1.91 -9.74 11.18
N PHE A 25 -1.81 -9.68 12.51
CA PHE A 25 -1.88 -10.87 13.36
C PHE A 25 -3.29 -11.48 13.36
N ILE A 26 -4.31 -10.64 13.53
CA ILE A 26 -5.72 -11.06 13.44
C ILE A 26 -6.02 -11.67 12.06
N PHE A 27 -5.54 -11.03 10.99
CA PHE A 27 -5.66 -11.54 9.63
C PHE A 27 -5.03 -12.92 9.46
N LEU A 28 -3.81 -13.12 9.95
CA LEU A 28 -3.09 -14.39 9.81
C LEU A 28 -3.81 -15.51 10.56
N ILE A 29 -4.30 -15.23 11.77
CA ILE A 29 -5.10 -16.17 12.56
C ILE A 29 -6.42 -16.48 11.84
N SER A 30 -7.14 -15.46 11.35
CA SER A 30 -8.38 -15.66 10.59
C SER A 30 -8.17 -16.47 9.32
N LEU A 31 -7.05 -16.28 8.62
CA LEU A 31 -6.68 -17.01 7.40
C LEU A 31 -6.36 -18.49 7.68
N ILE A 32 -5.66 -18.77 8.78
CA ILE A 32 -5.39 -20.15 9.23
C ILE A 32 -6.70 -20.86 9.61
N VAL A 33 -7.54 -20.19 10.40
CA VAL A 33 -8.87 -20.71 10.78
C VAL A 33 -9.74 -20.95 9.55
N MET A 34 -9.68 -20.05 8.57
CA MET A 34 -10.40 -20.15 7.31
C MET A 34 -10.01 -21.38 6.50
N LEU A 35 -8.70 -21.62 6.33
CA LEU A 35 -8.17 -22.80 5.62
C LEU A 35 -8.64 -24.11 6.28
N TRP A 36 -8.87 -24.09 7.59
CA TRP A 36 -9.36 -25.24 8.36
C TRP A 36 -10.89 -25.41 8.34
N THR A 37 -11.67 -24.32 8.26
CA THR A 37 -13.11 -24.37 8.53
C THR A 37 -14.00 -23.97 7.36
N GLN A 38 -13.43 -23.54 6.21
CA GLN A 38 -14.18 -22.99 5.08
C GLN A 38 -15.18 -21.88 5.49
N ALA A 39 -14.87 -21.16 6.57
CA ALA A 39 -15.79 -20.18 7.15
C ALA A 39 -15.94 -18.96 6.24
N THR A 40 -17.13 -18.72 5.72
CA THR A 40 -17.48 -17.58 4.85
C THR A 40 -17.41 -16.22 5.55
N TRP A 41 -17.39 -16.20 6.89
CA TRP A 41 -17.19 -14.99 7.72
C TRP A 41 -15.83 -14.31 7.53
N VAL A 42 -14.90 -14.95 6.83
CA VAL A 42 -13.57 -14.37 6.57
C VAL A 42 -13.62 -13.37 5.42
N ILE A 43 -14.60 -13.46 4.51
CA ILE A 43 -14.80 -12.50 3.40
C ILE A 43 -14.86 -11.04 3.87
N PRO A 44 -15.68 -10.65 4.87
CA PRO A 44 -15.69 -9.28 5.38
C PRO A 44 -14.37 -8.87 6.07
N VAL A 45 -13.69 -9.79 6.76
CA VAL A 45 -12.37 -9.52 7.36
C VAL A 45 -11.32 -9.21 6.28
N MET A 46 -11.32 -9.98 5.20
CA MET A 46 -10.45 -9.78 4.05
C MET A 46 -10.72 -8.47 3.32
N LEU A 47 -11.99 -8.07 3.23
CA LEU A 47 -12.40 -6.79 2.68
C LEU A 47 -11.83 -5.64 3.52
N ILE A 48 -11.90 -5.72 4.85
CA ILE A 48 -11.31 -4.73 5.76
C ILE A 48 -9.80 -4.64 5.57
N VAL A 49 -9.10 -5.77 5.47
CA VAL A 49 -7.65 -5.79 5.24
C VAL A 49 -7.27 -5.24 3.88
N SER A 50 -8.01 -5.59 2.83
CA SER A 50 -7.81 -5.04 1.48
C SER A 50 -8.01 -3.52 1.47
N MET A 51 -9.12 -3.04 2.07
CA MET A 51 -9.38 -1.61 2.21
C MET A 51 -8.28 -0.90 3.01
N GLY A 52 -7.79 -1.50 4.09
CA GLY A 52 -6.71 -0.90 4.86
C GLY A 52 -5.39 -0.84 4.10
N LYS A 53 -5.04 -1.84 3.28
CA LYS A 53 -3.88 -1.77 2.38
C LYS A 53 -4.04 -0.65 1.33
N ALA A 54 -5.23 -0.53 0.74
CA ALA A 54 -5.53 0.56 -0.20
C ALA A 54 -5.47 1.94 0.48
N TYR A 55 -5.95 2.04 1.73
CA TYR A 55 -5.87 3.25 2.53
C TYR A 55 -4.43 3.61 2.90
N LYS A 56 -3.60 2.64 3.29
CA LYS A 56 -2.17 2.85 3.52
C LYS A 56 -1.51 3.45 2.28
N GLY A 57 -1.71 2.84 1.12
CA GLY A 57 -1.15 3.34 -0.14
C GLY A 57 -1.64 4.75 -0.49
N TYR A 58 -2.89 5.08 -0.17
CA TYR A 58 -3.42 6.44 -0.33
C TYR A 58 -2.76 7.46 0.60
N MET A 59 -2.53 7.10 1.86
CA MET A 59 -1.83 7.95 2.82
C MET A 59 -0.37 8.17 2.42
N GLU A 60 0.34 7.12 2.01
CA GLU A 60 1.71 7.21 1.48
C GLU A 60 1.79 8.18 0.29
N TYR A 61 0.85 8.04 -0.65
CA TYR A 61 0.77 8.95 -1.79
C TYR A 61 0.50 10.39 -1.37
N ARG A 62 -0.42 10.63 -0.43
CA ARG A 62 -0.78 11.98 0.02
C ARG A 62 0.40 12.65 0.72
N VAL A 63 1.11 11.94 1.58
CA VAL A 63 2.26 12.48 2.33
C VAL A 63 3.42 12.78 1.38
N VAL A 64 3.84 11.82 0.55
CA VAL A 64 4.98 12.01 -0.39
C VAL A 64 4.66 13.02 -1.50
N ARG A 65 3.38 13.19 -1.87
CA ARG A 65 2.99 14.18 -2.88
C ARG A 65 3.26 15.63 -2.47
N HIS A 66 3.27 15.94 -1.17
CA HIS A 66 3.57 17.32 -0.73
C HIS A 66 5.02 17.72 -1.02
N PHE A 67 5.93 16.74 -1.12
CA PHE A 67 7.35 16.95 -1.42
C PHE A 67 7.69 16.82 -2.91
N ALA A 68 6.70 16.47 -3.76
CA ALA A 68 6.92 16.22 -5.18
C ALA A 68 6.64 17.47 -6.01
N ASP A 69 7.71 18.14 -6.47
CA ASP A 69 7.62 19.38 -7.26
C ASP A 69 7.49 19.11 -8.76
N HIS A 70 8.04 17.99 -9.23
CA HIS A 70 8.02 17.62 -10.65
C HIS A 70 6.78 16.81 -11.05
N GLN A 71 6.08 17.24 -12.11
CA GLN A 71 4.90 16.54 -12.65
C GLN A 71 5.18 15.07 -13.04
N ALA A 72 6.39 14.76 -13.52
CA ALA A 72 6.79 13.39 -13.84
C ALA A 72 6.86 12.49 -12.59
N VAL A 73 7.32 13.02 -11.47
CA VAL A 73 7.39 12.33 -10.17
C VAL A 73 5.97 12.09 -9.63
N VAL A 74 5.10 13.08 -9.76
CA VAL A 74 3.67 12.98 -9.41
C VAL A 74 2.96 11.88 -10.20
N GLN A 75 3.27 11.72 -11.49
CA GLN A 75 2.72 10.63 -12.30
C GLN A 75 3.22 9.26 -11.81
N VAL A 76 4.51 9.12 -11.49
CA VAL A 76 5.08 7.87 -10.95
C VAL A 76 4.43 7.51 -9.60
N LEU A 77 4.23 8.51 -8.73
CA LEU A 77 3.51 8.36 -7.47
C LEU A 77 2.07 7.86 -7.67
N ARG A 78 1.34 8.39 -8.67
CA ARG A 78 0.02 7.88 -9.05
C ARG A 78 0.07 6.43 -9.52
N TYR A 79 1.06 6.06 -10.33
CA TYR A 79 1.22 4.66 -10.76
C TYR A 79 1.48 3.72 -9.58
N ARG A 80 2.27 4.15 -8.58
CA ARG A 80 2.52 3.38 -7.36
C ARG A 80 1.25 3.21 -6.53
N LEU A 81 0.43 4.26 -6.42
CA LEU A 81 -0.89 4.18 -5.77
C LEU A 81 -1.80 3.17 -6.48
N VAL A 82 -1.89 3.25 -7.81
CA VAL A 82 -2.69 2.33 -8.62
C VAL A 82 -2.21 0.89 -8.48
N ASP A 83 -0.90 0.63 -8.47
CA ASP A 83 -0.36 -0.72 -8.25
C ASP A 83 -0.65 -1.24 -6.84
N CYS A 84 -0.62 -0.38 -5.82
CA CYS A 84 -1.02 -0.72 -4.46
C CYS A 84 -2.51 -1.11 -4.39
N TRP A 85 -3.37 -0.35 -5.08
CA TRP A 85 -4.79 -0.67 -5.22
C TRP A 85 -5.03 -1.97 -5.99
N ILE A 86 -4.31 -2.19 -7.09
CA ILE A 86 -4.38 -3.45 -7.84
C ILE A 86 -3.99 -4.61 -6.94
N LYS A 87 -2.91 -4.51 -6.16
CA LYS A 87 -2.51 -5.54 -5.20
C LYS A 87 -3.58 -5.76 -4.12
N ALA A 88 -4.17 -4.71 -3.56
CA ALA A 88 -5.24 -4.83 -2.58
C ALA A 88 -6.50 -5.50 -3.16
N ALA A 89 -6.94 -5.06 -4.33
CA ALA A 89 -8.09 -5.62 -5.04
C ALA A 89 -7.84 -7.07 -5.47
N SER A 90 -6.62 -7.38 -5.92
CA SER A 90 -6.19 -8.73 -6.26
C SER A 90 -6.24 -9.65 -5.05
N LEU A 91 -5.80 -9.17 -3.89
CA LEU A 91 -5.86 -9.91 -2.64
C LEU A 91 -7.30 -10.24 -2.27
N PHE A 92 -8.25 -9.33 -2.48
CA PHE A 92 -9.68 -9.61 -2.26
C PHE A 92 -10.25 -10.57 -3.33
N ALA A 93 -9.90 -10.34 -4.61
CA ALA A 93 -10.38 -11.12 -5.74
C ALA A 93 -9.90 -12.58 -5.71
N LEU A 94 -8.77 -12.89 -5.07
CA LEU A 94 -8.30 -14.26 -4.86
C LEU A 94 -9.15 -15.07 -3.89
N PHE A 95 -9.88 -14.40 -2.99
CA PHE A 95 -10.68 -15.10 -1.99
C PHE A 95 -11.99 -15.60 -2.57
N ILE A 96 -12.61 -14.86 -3.49
CA ILE A 96 -13.87 -15.25 -4.13
C ILE A 96 -13.77 -16.64 -4.79
N PRO A 97 -12.82 -16.91 -5.70
CA PRO A 97 -12.72 -18.20 -6.37
C PRO A 97 -12.20 -19.31 -5.44
N LEU A 98 -11.49 -18.99 -4.34
CA LEU A 98 -11.14 -20.01 -3.34
C LEU A 98 -12.39 -20.70 -2.75
N TYR A 99 -13.53 -20.00 -2.66
CA TYR A 99 -14.79 -20.58 -2.17
C TYR A 99 -15.68 -21.16 -3.27
N VAL A 100 -15.47 -20.75 -4.54
CA VAL A 100 -16.40 -21.07 -5.63
C VAL A 100 -15.85 -22.17 -6.53
N ASN A 101 -14.57 -22.12 -6.89
CA ASN A 101 -13.97 -23.03 -7.86
C ASN A 101 -12.42 -23.01 -7.79
N GLU A 102 -11.83 -24.16 -7.47
CA GLU A 102 -10.38 -24.36 -7.41
C GLU A 102 -9.65 -23.97 -8.71
N GLY A 103 -10.23 -24.25 -9.88
CA GLY A 103 -9.66 -23.89 -11.18
C GLY A 103 -9.62 -22.37 -11.41
N ALA A 104 -10.67 -21.66 -10.98
CA ALA A 104 -10.69 -20.20 -11.01
C ALA A 104 -9.69 -19.61 -10.00
N PHE A 105 -9.48 -20.27 -8.87
CA PHE A 105 -8.50 -19.87 -7.86
C PHE A 105 -7.06 -20.00 -8.39
N ILE A 106 -6.75 -21.11 -9.06
CA ILE A 106 -5.43 -21.31 -9.66
C ILE A 106 -5.15 -20.28 -10.76
N LEU A 107 -6.13 -20.00 -11.63
CA LEU A 107 -5.97 -19.01 -12.71
C LEU A 107 -5.80 -17.58 -12.17
N THR A 108 -6.67 -17.15 -11.27
CA THR A 108 -6.57 -15.82 -10.64
C THR A 108 -5.30 -15.72 -9.78
N GLY A 109 -4.98 -16.77 -9.01
CA GLY A 109 -3.74 -16.94 -8.25
C GLY A 109 -2.49 -16.77 -9.10
N GLY A 110 -2.45 -17.43 -10.26
CA GLY A 110 -1.34 -17.34 -11.21
C GLY A 110 -1.12 -15.93 -11.74
N VAL A 111 -2.20 -15.23 -12.14
CA VAL A 111 -2.12 -13.84 -12.62
C VAL A 111 -1.59 -12.91 -11.53
N VAL A 112 -2.10 -13.04 -10.30
CA VAL A 112 -1.67 -12.21 -9.17
C VAL A 112 -0.22 -12.53 -8.76
N ALA A 113 0.18 -13.79 -8.79
CA ALA A 113 1.55 -14.21 -8.53
C ALA A 113 2.52 -13.61 -9.56
N LEU A 114 2.21 -13.69 -10.86
CA LEU A 114 2.98 -13.05 -11.93
C LEU A 114 3.06 -11.52 -11.76
N TRP A 115 1.94 -10.90 -11.37
CA TRP A 115 1.90 -9.46 -11.10
C TRP A 115 2.79 -9.06 -9.91
N ASN A 116 2.85 -9.90 -8.86
CA ASN A 116 3.70 -9.67 -7.70
C ASN A 116 5.19 -9.93 -8.01
N LEU A 117 5.52 -10.96 -8.79
CA LEU A 117 6.89 -11.25 -9.22
C LEU A 117 7.50 -10.10 -10.04
N THR A 118 6.67 -9.45 -10.86
CA THR A 118 7.08 -8.26 -11.63
C THR A 118 7.16 -6.99 -10.77
N GLY A 119 6.77 -7.05 -9.50
CA GLY A 119 6.75 -5.92 -8.57
C GLY A 119 8.13 -5.30 -8.30
N SER A 120 9.17 -6.13 -8.08
CA SER A 120 10.53 -5.62 -7.81
C SER A 120 11.11 -4.84 -9.00
N TYR A 121 10.83 -5.30 -10.22
CA TYR A 121 11.24 -4.64 -11.44
C TYR A 121 10.52 -3.29 -11.63
N ARG A 122 9.20 -3.25 -11.39
CA ARG A 122 8.41 -2.01 -11.45
C ARG A 122 8.92 -0.99 -10.43
N GLU A 123 9.19 -1.42 -9.21
CA GLU A 123 9.69 -0.55 -8.14
C GLU A 123 11.08 0.02 -8.46
N LYS A 124 11.99 -0.81 -8.99
CA LYS A 124 13.31 -0.33 -9.45
C LYS A 124 13.18 0.73 -10.54
N LYS A 125 12.26 0.52 -11.49
CA LYS A 125 11.99 1.48 -12.59
C LYS A 125 11.37 2.77 -12.08
N TRP A 126 10.50 2.72 -11.07
CA TRP A 126 9.93 3.90 -10.44
C TRP A 126 10.97 4.69 -9.67
N LYS A 127 11.78 4.04 -8.82
CA LYS A 127 12.90 4.71 -8.12
C LYS A 127 13.85 5.39 -9.11
N GLN A 128 14.18 4.73 -10.22
CA GLN A 128 15.04 5.32 -11.24
C GLN A 128 14.41 6.56 -11.88
N ARG A 129 13.11 6.52 -12.22
CA ARG A 129 12.41 7.70 -12.78
C ARG A 129 12.28 8.85 -11.78
N ILE A 130 12.07 8.54 -10.50
CA ILE A 130 12.03 9.52 -9.43
C ILE A 130 13.41 10.16 -9.29
N ASN A 131 14.47 9.37 -9.16
CA ASN A 131 15.84 9.89 -9.03
C ASN A 131 16.32 10.71 -10.23
N LEU A 132 15.82 10.42 -11.43
CA LEU A 132 16.13 11.21 -12.63
C LEU A 132 15.53 12.62 -12.63
N HIS A 133 14.41 12.84 -11.94
CA HIS A 133 13.72 14.13 -11.96
C HIS A 133 13.80 14.86 -10.61
N GLN A 134 13.85 14.13 -9.49
CA GLN A 134 13.91 14.66 -8.14
C GLN A 134 14.61 13.65 -7.21
N PRO A 135 15.96 13.59 -7.22
CA PRO A 135 16.74 12.63 -6.43
C PRO A 135 16.67 12.85 -4.92
N GLN A 136 16.26 14.04 -4.49
CA GLN A 136 16.09 14.40 -3.07
C GLN A 136 14.67 14.14 -2.55
N LEU A 137 13.82 13.43 -3.31
CA LEU A 137 12.47 13.12 -2.85
C LEU A 137 12.53 12.16 -1.64
N LEU A 138 12.15 12.67 -0.46
CA LEU A 138 12.07 11.89 0.77
C LEU A 138 11.06 10.75 0.62
N THR A 139 11.42 9.58 1.13
CA THR A 139 10.51 8.43 1.19
C THR A 139 9.53 8.56 2.34
N TYR A 140 8.39 7.88 2.25
CA TYR A 140 7.35 7.91 3.28
C TYR A 140 7.88 7.56 4.68
N SER A 141 8.79 6.59 4.79
CA SER A 141 9.43 6.21 6.05
C SER A 141 10.35 7.31 6.60
N GLU A 142 11.12 7.96 5.74
CA GLU A 142 12.01 9.07 6.13
C GLU A 142 11.18 10.28 6.59
N ILE A 143 10.07 10.57 5.91
CA ILE A 143 9.13 11.64 6.29
C ILE A 143 8.49 11.36 7.67
N LEU A 144 8.20 10.09 7.98
CA LEU A 144 7.64 9.70 9.28
C LEU A 144 8.67 9.75 10.42
N GLU A 145 9.95 9.55 10.12
CA GLU A 145 11.05 9.57 11.09
C GLU A 145 11.60 10.98 11.33
N GLN A 146 11.64 11.84 10.31
CA GLN A 146 12.22 13.19 10.34
C GLN A 146 11.18 14.32 10.37
N GLU A 147 9.91 14.03 10.69
CA GLU A 147 8.73 14.92 10.79
C GLU A 147 8.96 16.44 10.64
N ASP A 148 9.71 17.06 11.56
CA ASP A 148 9.97 18.51 11.59
C ASP A 148 11.12 18.93 10.66
N ASP A 149 12.24 18.18 10.65
CA ASP A 149 13.42 18.45 9.83
C ASP A 149 13.14 18.22 8.32
N ALA A 150 12.30 17.23 7.99
CA ALA A 150 11.92 16.92 6.61
C ALA A 150 11.16 18.07 5.93
N TRP A 151 10.34 18.81 6.69
CA TRP A 151 9.61 19.96 6.18
C TRP A 151 10.52 21.19 6.03
N ASP A 152 11.40 21.42 7.00
CA ASP A 152 12.35 22.55 6.97
C ASP A 152 13.42 22.39 5.88
N ASP A 153 13.88 21.17 5.59
CA ASP A 153 14.80 20.89 4.48
C ASP A 153 14.14 20.99 3.10
N HIS A 154 12.82 20.83 3.00
CA HIS A 154 12.09 21.04 1.74
C HIS A 154 11.85 22.53 1.43
N GLN A 155 11.84 23.41 2.43
CA GLN A 155 11.62 24.84 2.25
C GLN A 155 12.90 25.67 1.99
N LYS A 156 14.09 25.09 2.16
CA LYS A 156 15.39 25.73 1.89
C LYS A 156 15.78 25.65 0.41
#